data_AF-A0A972JAB2-F1
#
_entry.id   AF-A0A972JAB2-F1
#
_cell.length_a   1.000
_cell.length_b   1.000
_cell.length_c   1.000
_cell.angle_alpha   90.00
_cell.angle_beta   90.00
_cell.angle_gamma   90.00
#
_symmetry.space_group_name_H-M   'P 1'
#
loop_
_entity.id
_entity.type
_entity.pdbx_description
1 polymer ?
#
loop_
_entity_poly.entity_id
_entity_poly.type
_entity_poly.pdbx_seq_one_letter_code
_entity_poly.pdbx_strand_id
1 'polypeptide(L)'
;MPFGMTMALAELSVDREARLSAVLAAAPIELILSKYRHAALFDANEVAALRLGGELDRRGIAPVFRMLDVLCDELVPDARQIVALADLQWLCARYPDHIPAWDRLRGVFDKGEAKALRAARFALWNGHRRPGQLVKALALTEMQLQELAWLIPAHVGRLRRSILERRHGAVNRIAETLSSSRDRRGPEEQAKTLRRREVLWLCAELAGWRPKRTAELFAMMPEGQELPRNVVGRQLDAIRAALSSKRRQ
;
A
#
# COMPACT_ATOMS: atom_id res chain seq x y z
N MET A 1 35.18 9.12 36.50
CA MET A 1 34.54 10.04 35.53
C MET A 1 34.35 9.32 34.19
N PRO A 2 33.21 8.64 33.91
CA PRO A 2 32.96 7.99 32.62
C PRO A 2 31.70 8.52 31.88
N PHE A 3 31.30 9.77 32.08
CA PHE A 3 30.06 10.33 31.49
C PHE A 3 30.22 10.94 30.07
N GLY A 4 31.43 11.02 29.53
CA GLY A 4 31.69 11.69 28.24
C GLY A 4 31.47 10.84 26.98
N MET A 5 31.55 9.51 27.07
CA MET A 5 31.48 8.63 25.89
C MET A 5 30.04 8.36 25.42
N THR A 6 29.07 8.38 26.33
CA THR A 6 27.66 8.08 26.01
C THR A 6 26.98 9.23 25.26
N MET A 7 27.39 10.48 25.52
CA MET A 7 26.86 11.66 24.81
C MET A 7 27.33 11.73 23.36
N ALA A 8 28.63 11.51 23.10
CA ALA A 8 29.18 11.55 21.74
C ALA A 8 28.58 10.46 20.82
N LEU A 9 28.26 9.28 21.35
CA LEU A 9 27.60 8.22 20.58
C LEU A 9 26.14 8.54 20.25
N ALA A 10 25.42 9.21 21.16
CA ALA A 10 24.05 9.66 20.92
C ALA A 10 23.99 10.77 19.87
N GLU A 11 24.93 11.72 19.89
CA GLU A 11 25.03 12.79 18.88
C GLU A 11 25.34 12.23 17.48
N LEU A 12 26.27 11.26 17.38
CA LEU A 12 26.57 10.58 16.12
C LEU A 12 25.40 9.71 15.61
N SER A 13 24.61 9.10 16.51
CA SER A 13 23.44 8.32 16.09
C SER A 13 22.30 9.20 15.58
N VAL A 14 22.07 10.35 16.23
CA VAL A 14 21.07 11.35 15.79
C VAL A 14 21.41 11.90 14.41
N ASP A 15 22.69 12.19 14.15
CA ASP A 15 23.16 12.65 12.84
C ASP A 15 22.95 11.57 11.75
N ARG A 16 23.16 10.29 12.06
CA ARG A 16 22.91 9.19 11.11
C ARG A 16 21.41 9.04 10.77
N GLU A 17 20.52 9.10 11.76
CA GLU A 17 19.08 8.98 11.53
C GLU A 17 18.51 10.17 10.75
N ALA A 18 18.96 11.38 11.06
CA ALA A 18 18.60 12.58 10.32
C ALA A 18 19.05 12.51 8.86
N ARG A 19 20.31 12.10 8.61
CA ARG A 19 20.83 11.90 7.25
C ARG A 19 20.06 10.84 6.49
N LEU A 20 19.79 9.70 7.11
CA LEU A 20 19.00 8.63 6.46
C LEU A 20 17.60 9.14 6.13
N SER A 21 16.94 9.85 7.05
CA SER A 21 15.63 10.44 6.81
C SER A 21 15.64 11.43 5.65
N ALA A 22 16.67 12.27 5.55
CA ALA A 22 16.84 13.19 4.43
C ALA A 22 17.08 12.46 3.09
N VAL A 23 17.91 11.42 3.09
CA VAL A 23 18.15 10.58 1.90
C VAL A 23 16.86 9.89 1.45
N LEU A 24 16.10 9.33 2.40
CA LEU A 24 14.82 8.70 2.11
C LEU A 24 13.82 9.71 1.57
N ALA A 25 13.69 10.90 2.17
CA ALA A 25 12.79 11.95 1.72
C ALA A 25 13.10 12.43 0.29
N ALA A 26 14.37 12.46 -0.11
CA ALA A 26 14.80 12.85 -1.45
C ALA A 26 14.70 11.72 -2.50
N ALA A 27 14.62 10.46 -2.08
CA ALA A 27 14.63 9.33 -3.01
C ALA A 27 13.33 9.23 -3.82
N PRO A 28 13.38 8.79 -5.09
CA PRO A 28 12.18 8.45 -5.88
C PRO A 28 11.33 7.37 -5.21
N ILE A 29 10.01 7.47 -5.33
CA ILE A 29 9.07 6.53 -4.68
C ILE A 29 9.30 5.10 -5.19
N GLU A 30 9.59 4.96 -6.49
CA GLU A 30 9.83 3.68 -7.15
C GLU A 30 11.05 2.97 -6.57
N LEU A 31 12.11 3.74 -6.24
CA LEU A 31 13.31 3.22 -5.61
C LEU A 31 12.99 2.74 -4.19
N ILE A 32 12.26 3.53 -3.40
CA ILE A 32 11.86 3.15 -2.03
C ILE A 32 10.98 1.90 -2.06
N LEU A 33 10.00 1.83 -2.98
CA LEU A 33 9.15 0.66 -3.15
C LEU A 33 9.93 -0.59 -3.53
N SER A 34 10.85 -0.48 -4.49
CA SER A 34 11.71 -1.59 -4.89
C SER A 34 12.55 -2.10 -3.72
N LYS A 35 13.18 -1.19 -2.97
CA LYS A 35 13.96 -1.53 -1.77
C LYS A 35 13.10 -2.09 -0.64
N TYR A 36 11.89 -1.57 -0.45
CA TYR A 36 10.93 -2.08 0.54
C TYR A 36 10.57 -3.53 0.21
N ARG A 37 10.18 -3.81 -1.04
CA ARG A 37 9.85 -5.16 -1.50
C ARG A 37 11.06 -6.09 -1.32
N HIS A 38 12.25 -5.63 -1.67
CA HIS A 38 13.45 -6.44 -1.52
C HIS A 38 13.72 -6.83 -0.06
N ALA A 39 13.71 -5.83 0.83
CA ALA A 39 13.92 -6.02 2.25
C ALA A 39 12.85 -6.93 2.87
N ALA A 40 11.57 -6.74 2.51
CA ALA A 40 10.45 -7.49 3.07
C ALA A 40 10.35 -8.92 2.53
N LEU A 41 10.65 -9.14 1.24
CA LEU A 41 10.35 -10.40 0.55
C LEU A 41 11.55 -11.33 0.42
N PHE A 42 12.77 -10.78 0.24
CA PHE A 42 13.96 -11.58 -0.02
C PHE A 42 14.90 -11.60 1.18
N ASP A 43 15.16 -10.45 1.80
CA ASP A 43 16.14 -10.36 2.89
C ASP A 43 15.53 -10.70 4.26
N ALA A 44 14.19 -10.75 4.36
CA ALA A 44 13.45 -10.77 5.62
C ALA A 44 13.97 -9.71 6.64
N ASN A 45 14.44 -8.58 6.12
CA ASN A 45 15.04 -7.52 6.92
C ASN A 45 13.94 -6.59 7.44
N GLU A 46 13.35 -6.99 8.57
CA GLU A 46 12.24 -6.27 9.23
C GLU A 46 12.57 -4.79 9.49
N VAL A 47 13.77 -4.50 10.03
CA VAL A 47 14.16 -3.13 10.38
C VAL A 47 14.22 -2.24 9.13
N ALA A 48 14.87 -2.72 8.07
CA ALA A 48 14.94 -1.97 6.82
C ALA A 48 13.54 -1.80 6.18
N ALA A 49 12.75 -2.86 6.15
CA ALA A 49 11.42 -2.85 5.57
C ALA A 49 10.48 -1.87 6.30
N LEU A 50 10.49 -1.83 7.64
CA LEU A 50 9.64 -0.91 8.41
C LEU A 50 10.09 0.54 8.34
N ARG A 51 11.40 0.79 8.22
CA ARG A 51 11.91 2.16 7.97
C ARG A 51 11.48 2.67 6.61
N LEU A 52 11.62 1.85 5.56
CA LEU A 52 11.14 2.17 4.21
C LEU A 52 9.61 2.28 4.18
N GLY A 53 8.90 1.41 4.90
CA GLY A 53 7.46 1.45 5.10
C GLY A 53 6.99 2.76 5.74
N GLY A 54 7.70 3.24 6.76
CA GLY A 54 7.42 4.52 7.41
C GLY A 54 7.63 5.74 6.51
N GLU A 55 8.58 5.68 5.57
CA GLU A 55 8.70 6.70 4.51
C GLU A 55 7.51 6.65 3.56
N LEU A 56 7.09 5.45 3.14
CA LEU A 56 5.91 5.28 2.28
C LEU A 56 4.62 5.73 2.99
N ASP A 57 4.48 5.49 4.30
CA ASP A 57 3.38 6.01 5.13
C ASP A 57 3.35 7.54 5.09
N ARG A 58 4.50 8.19 5.29
CA ARG A 58 4.64 9.66 5.26
C ARG A 58 4.30 10.25 3.89
N ARG A 59 4.54 9.51 2.82
CA ARG A 59 4.13 9.87 1.45
C ARG A 59 2.69 9.48 1.10
N GLY A 60 1.93 8.93 2.04
CA GLY A 60 0.54 8.55 1.85
C GLY A 60 0.33 7.30 1.00
N ILE A 61 1.36 6.47 0.80
CA ILE A 61 1.29 5.28 -0.05
C ILE A 61 0.75 4.08 0.71
N ALA A 62 -0.51 3.70 0.49
CA ALA A 62 -1.13 2.61 1.24
C ALA A 62 -0.44 1.24 1.00
N PRO A 63 -0.39 0.34 2.00
CA PRO A 63 0.24 -0.98 1.89
C PRO A 63 -0.23 -1.83 0.70
N VAL A 64 -1.51 -1.78 0.34
CA VAL A 64 -2.07 -2.47 -0.84
C VAL A 64 -1.30 -2.14 -2.13
N PHE A 65 -0.81 -0.90 -2.27
CA PHE A 65 -0.05 -0.47 -3.45
C PHE A 65 1.44 -0.80 -3.36
N ARG A 66 1.96 -1.00 -2.14
CA ARG A 66 3.32 -1.49 -1.92
C ARG A 66 3.48 -2.92 -2.41
N MET A 67 2.41 -3.72 -2.32
CA MET A 67 2.38 -5.16 -2.62
C MET A 67 1.43 -5.53 -3.78
N LEU A 68 1.09 -4.57 -4.64
CA LEU A 68 0.02 -4.72 -5.63
C LEU A 68 0.18 -5.94 -6.55
N ASP A 69 1.42 -6.26 -6.92
CA ASP A 69 1.74 -7.36 -7.83
C ASP A 69 2.09 -8.67 -7.09
N VAL A 70 1.91 -8.72 -5.77
CA VAL A 70 2.32 -9.84 -4.92
C VAL A 70 1.12 -10.46 -4.23
N LEU A 71 0.88 -11.75 -4.50
CA LEU A 71 -0.12 -12.54 -3.80
C LEU A 71 0.38 -12.85 -2.38
N CYS A 72 -0.10 -12.10 -1.40
CA CYS A 72 0.41 -12.11 -0.04
C CYS A 72 0.20 -13.45 0.70
N ASP A 73 -0.68 -14.31 0.20
CA ASP A 73 -0.91 -15.68 0.69
C ASP A 73 0.19 -16.66 0.28
N GLU A 74 1.00 -16.35 -0.72
CA GLU A 74 2.14 -17.17 -1.16
C GLU A 74 3.44 -16.82 -0.41
N LEU A 75 3.42 -15.79 0.43
CA LEU A 75 4.58 -15.34 1.18
C LEU A 75 5.04 -16.36 2.22
N VAL A 76 6.35 -16.46 2.42
CA VAL A 76 6.94 -17.18 3.56
C VAL A 76 6.58 -16.50 4.89
N PRO A 77 6.59 -17.22 6.04
CA PRO A 77 6.16 -16.67 7.34
C PRO A 77 6.81 -15.33 7.73
N ASP A 78 8.12 -15.19 7.53
CA ASP A 78 8.84 -13.96 7.89
C ASP A 78 8.39 -12.76 7.04
N ALA A 79 8.24 -12.96 5.72
CA ALA A 79 7.71 -11.94 4.82
C ALA A 79 6.26 -11.57 5.19
N ARG A 80 5.42 -12.55 5.55
CA ARG A 80 4.05 -12.28 6.03
C ARG A 80 4.06 -11.43 7.29
N GLN A 81 4.94 -11.74 8.24
CA GLN A 81 5.07 -10.94 9.45
C GLN A 81 5.48 -9.51 9.14
N ILE A 82 6.47 -9.28 8.27
CA ILE A 82 6.91 -7.93 7.90
C ILE A 82 5.79 -7.15 7.23
N VAL A 83 5.07 -7.76 6.27
CA VAL A 83 3.94 -7.10 5.59
C VAL A 83 2.81 -6.80 6.58
N ALA A 84 2.53 -7.71 7.52
CA ALA A 84 1.55 -7.47 8.58
C ALA A 84 1.95 -6.34 9.52
N LEU A 85 3.24 -6.21 9.85
CA LEU A 85 3.75 -5.09 10.64
C LEU A 85 3.63 -3.76 9.89
N ALA A 86 3.90 -3.75 8.58
CA ALA A 86 3.71 -2.57 7.74
C ALA A 86 2.23 -2.16 7.63
N ASP A 87 1.30 -3.12 7.62
CA ASP A 87 -0.14 -2.84 7.70
C ASP A 87 -0.53 -2.17 9.02
N LEU A 88 0.01 -2.67 10.15
CA LEU A 88 -0.23 -2.06 11.45
C LEU A 88 0.37 -0.65 11.53
N GLN A 89 1.58 -0.46 10.99
CA GLN A 89 2.25 0.84 10.91
C GLN A 89 1.40 1.87 10.15
N TRP A 90 0.88 1.49 8.97
CA TRP A 90 -0.02 2.32 8.18
C TRP A 90 -1.27 2.72 8.97
N LEU A 91 -1.92 1.75 9.63
CA LEU A 91 -3.13 2.02 10.40
C LEU A 91 -2.88 3.00 11.53
N CYS A 92 -1.75 2.89 12.24
CA CYS A 92 -1.38 3.84 13.29
C CYS A 92 -1.12 5.24 12.75
N ALA A 93 -0.41 5.35 11.62
CA ALA A 93 -0.11 6.64 11.01
C ALA A 93 -1.37 7.32 10.44
N ARG A 94 -2.26 6.54 9.82
CA ARG A 94 -3.42 7.03 9.07
C ARG A 94 -4.67 7.22 9.92
N TYR A 95 -4.87 6.38 10.93
CA TYR A 95 -6.08 6.32 11.75
C TYR A 95 -5.77 6.28 13.25
N PRO A 96 -5.12 7.32 13.81
CA PRO A 96 -4.72 7.33 15.22
C PRO A 96 -5.90 7.24 16.19
N ASP A 97 -7.08 7.69 15.76
CA ASP A 97 -8.32 7.70 16.55
C ASP A 97 -9.16 6.42 16.43
N HIS A 98 -8.70 5.41 15.70
CA HIS A 98 -9.35 4.09 15.73
C HIS A 98 -8.99 3.44 17.07
N ILE A 99 -9.95 3.15 17.96
CA ILE A 99 -9.67 2.84 19.38
C ILE A 99 -9.80 1.36 19.83
N PRO A 100 -10.66 0.47 19.28
CA PRO A 100 -11.08 -0.73 20.03
C PRO A 100 -9.98 -1.71 20.47
N ALA A 101 -8.92 -1.91 19.68
CA ALA A 101 -7.74 -2.68 20.08
C ALA A 101 -6.43 -1.91 19.90
N TRP A 102 -6.50 -0.69 19.37
CA TRP A 102 -5.33 0.17 19.19
C TRP A 102 -4.82 0.72 20.50
N ASP A 103 -5.62 0.95 21.55
CA ASP A 103 -5.06 1.43 22.82
C ASP A 103 -3.99 0.49 23.40
N ARG A 104 -4.16 -0.84 23.20
CA ARG A 104 -3.15 -1.84 23.57
C ARG A 104 -1.92 -1.81 22.66
N LEU A 105 -2.08 -1.35 21.43
CA LEU A 105 -1.06 -1.26 20.40
C LEU A 105 -0.57 0.19 20.18
N ARG A 106 -1.05 1.20 20.91
CA ARG A 106 -0.67 2.61 20.69
C ARG A 106 0.78 2.81 21.12
N GLY A 107 1.12 2.20 22.26
CA GLY A 107 2.51 2.06 22.71
C GLY A 107 3.40 1.19 21.79
N VAL A 108 2.83 0.53 20.77
CA VAL A 108 3.58 -0.21 19.74
C VAL A 108 4.19 0.72 18.69
N PHE A 109 3.84 2.00 18.67
CA PHE A 109 4.46 2.93 17.71
C PHE A 109 4.95 4.22 18.37
N ASP A 110 4.57 4.49 19.63
CA ASP A 110 4.95 5.72 20.35
C ASP A 110 6.25 5.63 21.20
N LYS A 111 6.74 4.44 21.58
CA LYS A 111 7.83 4.32 22.58
C LYS A 111 8.83 3.20 22.27
N GLY A 112 9.91 3.54 21.56
CA GLY A 112 11.09 2.71 21.33
C GLY A 112 10.81 1.47 20.47
N GLU A 113 11.33 1.48 19.23
CA GLU A 113 11.08 0.46 18.18
C GLU A 113 11.05 -0.99 18.72
N ALA A 114 11.94 -1.36 19.64
CA ALA A 114 12.09 -2.76 20.07
C ALA A 114 10.99 -3.35 20.97
N LYS A 115 10.33 -2.58 21.85
CA LYS A 115 9.27 -3.12 22.75
C LYS A 115 7.95 -3.25 22.00
N ALA A 116 7.68 -2.21 21.24
CA ALA A 116 6.68 -2.11 20.22
C ALA A 116 6.64 -3.32 19.28
N LEU A 117 7.73 -3.54 18.55
CA LEU A 117 7.82 -4.64 17.59
C LEU A 117 7.59 -6.00 18.25
N ARG A 118 8.11 -6.22 19.47
CA ARG A 118 7.85 -7.45 20.22
C ARG A 118 6.37 -7.68 20.51
N ALA A 119 5.64 -6.66 20.94
CA ALA A 119 4.20 -6.77 21.19
C ALA A 119 3.41 -7.00 19.90
N ALA A 120 3.78 -6.34 18.81
CA ALA A 120 3.19 -6.59 17.49
C ALA A 120 3.44 -8.04 17.03
N ARG A 121 4.68 -8.53 17.13
CA ARG A 121 5.05 -9.92 16.80
C ARG A 121 4.27 -10.92 17.65
N PHE A 122 4.12 -10.66 18.94
CA PHE A 122 3.30 -11.47 19.83
C PHE A 122 1.82 -11.46 19.40
N ALA A 123 1.26 -10.30 19.06
CA ALA A 123 -0.11 -10.18 18.58
C ALA A 123 -0.33 -10.94 17.27
N LEU A 124 0.66 -10.94 16.38
CA LEU A 124 0.69 -11.69 15.12
C LEU A 124 1.02 -13.18 15.31
N TRP A 125 1.47 -13.59 16.49
CA TRP A 125 2.05 -14.90 16.77
C TRP A 125 3.10 -15.29 15.72
N ASN A 126 4.08 -14.40 15.48
CA ASN A 126 5.13 -14.57 14.46
C ASN A 126 4.57 -14.95 13.06
N GLY A 127 3.41 -14.39 12.68
CA GLY A 127 2.77 -14.66 11.40
C GLY A 127 1.91 -15.93 11.33
N HIS A 128 1.81 -16.71 12.42
CA HIS A 128 0.96 -17.90 12.47
C HIS A 128 -0.53 -17.58 12.67
N ARG A 129 -0.86 -16.39 13.18
CA ARG A 129 -2.26 -16.00 13.40
C ARG A 129 -2.94 -15.69 12.06
N ARG A 130 -4.16 -16.20 11.88
CA ARG A 130 -4.91 -15.94 10.65
C ARG A 130 -5.30 -14.45 10.57
N PRO A 131 -5.14 -13.78 9.40
CA PRO A 131 -5.50 -12.37 9.22
C PRO A 131 -6.91 -12.03 9.71
N GLY A 132 -7.89 -12.87 9.41
CA GLY A 132 -9.29 -12.64 9.82
C GLY A 132 -9.51 -12.54 11.34
N GLN A 133 -8.70 -13.22 12.15
CA GLN A 133 -8.77 -13.09 13.62
C GLN A 133 -8.27 -11.71 14.09
N LEU A 134 -7.22 -11.21 13.45
CA LEU A 134 -6.64 -9.89 13.73
C LEU A 134 -7.58 -8.77 13.27
N VAL A 135 -8.14 -8.90 12.07
CA VAL A 135 -9.14 -7.97 11.52
C VAL A 135 -10.32 -7.81 12.49
N LYS A 136 -10.84 -8.92 13.02
CA LYS A 136 -11.94 -8.89 14.00
C LYS A 136 -11.50 -8.23 15.31
N ALA A 137 -10.32 -8.56 15.82
CA ALA A 137 -9.80 -7.96 17.05
C ALA A 137 -9.57 -6.45 16.92
N LEU A 138 -9.10 -6.00 15.75
CA LEU A 138 -8.86 -4.60 15.43
C LEU A 138 -10.13 -3.84 15.03
N ALA A 139 -11.27 -4.52 14.88
CA ALA A 139 -12.54 -3.94 14.43
C ALA A 139 -12.40 -3.06 13.17
N LEU A 140 -11.61 -3.52 12.19
CA LEU A 140 -11.31 -2.73 10.99
C LEU A 140 -12.56 -2.56 10.11
N THR A 141 -12.75 -1.35 9.62
CA THR A 141 -13.78 -1.02 8.62
C THR A 141 -13.40 -1.56 7.25
N GLU A 142 -14.39 -1.75 6.37
CA GLU A 142 -14.15 -2.14 4.98
C GLU A 142 -13.21 -1.17 4.27
N MET A 143 -13.33 0.12 4.56
CA MET A 143 -12.46 1.17 4.04
C MET A 143 -11.00 0.92 4.41
N GLN A 144 -10.71 0.72 5.69
CA GLN A 144 -9.36 0.43 6.17
C GLN A 144 -8.82 -0.87 5.55
N LEU A 145 -9.63 -1.91 5.46
CA LEU A 145 -9.23 -3.21 4.88
C LEU A 145 -8.79 -3.11 3.41
N GLN A 146 -9.36 -2.19 2.64
CA GLN A 146 -8.97 -2.00 1.24
C GLN A 146 -7.54 -1.43 1.10
N GLU A 147 -7.01 -0.76 2.13
CA GLU A 147 -5.70 -0.11 2.12
C GLU A 147 -4.55 -1.03 2.55
N LEU A 148 -4.85 -2.11 3.27
CA LEU A 148 -3.86 -3.04 3.86
C LEU A 148 -3.40 -4.08 2.86
N ALA A 149 -2.21 -4.64 2.97
CA ALA A 149 -1.70 -5.68 2.07
C ALA A 149 -2.10 -7.11 2.50
N TRP A 150 -1.89 -7.45 3.78
CA TRP A 150 -2.04 -8.81 4.30
C TRP A 150 -3.09 -8.96 5.41
N LEU A 151 -3.29 -7.93 6.25
CA LEU A 151 -4.31 -7.90 7.32
C LEU A 151 -5.72 -7.72 6.75
N ILE A 152 -6.14 -8.67 5.94
CA ILE A 152 -7.41 -8.67 5.22
C ILE A 152 -8.17 -9.96 5.43
N PRO A 153 -9.51 -9.93 5.44
CA PRO A 153 -10.30 -11.16 5.48
C PRO A 153 -10.18 -11.91 4.14
N ALA A 154 -10.43 -13.22 4.16
CA ALA A 154 -10.26 -14.09 3.00
C ALA A 154 -11.05 -13.64 1.75
N HIS A 155 -12.22 -13.01 1.93
CA HIS A 155 -13.01 -12.51 0.80
C HIS A 155 -12.34 -11.32 0.08
N VAL A 156 -11.65 -10.43 0.80
CA VAL A 156 -10.85 -9.34 0.19
C VAL A 156 -9.62 -9.91 -0.51
N GLY A 157 -8.98 -10.93 0.06
CA GLY A 157 -7.88 -11.65 -0.59
C GLY A 157 -8.32 -12.28 -1.92
N ARG A 158 -9.47 -12.96 -1.94
CA ARG A 158 -10.07 -13.52 -3.17
C ARG A 158 -10.39 -12.43 -4.21
N LEU A 159 -10.95 -11.30 -3.76
CA LEU A 159 -11.21 -10.16 -4.64
C LEU A 159 -9.92 -9.69 -5.32
N ARG A 160 -8.84 -9.50 -4.57
CA ARG A 160 -7.54 -9.07 -5.12
C ARG A 160 -6.98 -10.03 -6.15
N ARG A 161 -7.02 -11.33 -5.86
CA ARG A 161 -6.60 -12.34 -6.82
C ARG A 161 -7.39 -12.23 -8.13
N SER A 162 -8.72 -12.14 -8.02
CA SER A 162 -9.59 -11.97 -9.20
C SER A 162 -9.31 -10.68 -9.97
N ILE A 163 -8.93 -9.60 -9.30
CA ILE A 163 -8.51 -8.35 -9.96
C ILE A 163 -7.23 -8.60 -10.76
N LEU A 164 -6.21 -9.20 -10.16
CA LEU A 164 -4.93 -9.47 -10.83
C LEU A 164 -5.09 -10.41 -12.03
N GLU A 165 -5.89 -11.47 -11.89
CA GLU A 165 -6.20 -12.40 -12.99
C GLU A 165 -6.86 -11.71 -14.18
N ARG A 166 -7.75 -10.74 -13.94
CA ARG A 166 -8.46 -10.00 -14.99
C ARG A 166 -7.70 -8.78 -15.52
N ARG A 167 -6.61 -8.38 -14.86
CA ARG A 167 -5.86 -7.14 -15.17
C ARG A 167 -5.44 -7.06 -16.63
N HIS A 168 -4.78 -8.11 -17.13
CA HIS A 168 -4.29 -8.12 -18.51
C HIS A 168 -5.44 -7.90 -19.51
N GLY A 169 -6.55 -8.62 -19.35
CA GLY A 169 -7.74 -8.48 -20.21
C GLY A 169 -8.39 -7.10 -20.11
N ALA A 170 -8.45 -6.50 -18.92
CA ALA A 170 -8.98 -5.15 -18.73
C ALA A 170 -8.10 -4.09 -19.39
N VAL A 171 -6.78 -4.16 -19.18
CA VAL A 171 -5.81 -3.23 -19.77
C VAL A 171 -5.84 -3.30 -21.30
N ASN A 172 -5.87 -4.50 -21.90
CA ASN A 172 -5.95 -4.66 -23.35
C ASN A 172 -7.21 -4.01 -23.93
N ARG A 173 -8.38 -4.17 -23.30
CA ARG A 173 -9.63 -3.52 -23.76
C ARG A 173 -9.58 -1.99 -23.66
N ILE A 174 -8.97 -1.48 -22.60
CA ILE A 174 -8.74 -0.03 -22.44
C ILE A 174 -7.81 0.46 -23.56
N ALA A 175 -6.74 -0.28 -23.85
CA ALA A 175 -5.78 0.04 -24.92
C ALA A 175 -6.45 0.03 -26.30
N GLU A 176 -7.23 -0.99 -26.64
CA GLU A 176 -7.98 -1.09 -27.91
C GLU A 176 -8.87 0.13 -28.15
N THR A 177 -9.51 0.64 -27.08
CA THR A 177 -10.37 1.83 -27.17
C THR A 177 -9.55 3.09 -27.44
N LEU A 178 -8.35 3.20 -26.87
CA LEU A 178 -7.43 4.32 -27.08
C LEU A 178 -6.77 4.27 -28.47
N SER A 179 -6.47 3.08 -28.99
CA SER A 179 -5.88 2.92 -30.32
C SER A 179 -6.89 3.03 -31.46
N SER A 180 -8.18 3.23 -31.16
CA SER A 180 -9.21 3.40 -32.18
C SER A 180 -8.98 4.69 -32.99
N SER A 181 -9.38 4.69 -34.28
CA SER A 181 -9.16 5.80 -35.23
C SER A 181 -9.76 7.15 -34.82
N ARG A 182 -10.51 7.20 -33.71
CA ARG A 182 -11.11 8.43 -33.16
C ARG A 182 -10.21 9.14 -32.17
N ASP A 183 -9.17 8.50 -31.64
CA ASP A 183 -8.22 9.13 -30.73
C ASP A 183 -7.13 9.86 -31.52
N ARG A 184 -7.01 11.17 -31.32
CA ARG A 184 -6.05 12.03 -32.02
C ARG A 184 -4.75 12.24 -31.25
N ARG A 185 -4.63 11.68 -30.05
CA ARG A 185 -3.44 11.83 -29.20
C ARG A 185 -2.25 11.09 -29.79
N GLY A 186 -1.06 11.63 -29.56
CA GLY A 186 0.20 10.96 -29.93
C GLY A 186 0.44 9.68 -29.12
N PRO A 187 1.30 8.76 -29.60
CA PRO A 187 1.56 7.48 -28.93
C PRO A 187 1.99 7.61 -27.46
N GLU A 188 2.79 8.62 -27.13
CA GLU A 188 3.26 8.85 -25.75
C GLU A 188 2.11 9.28 -24.82
N GLU A 189 1.23 10.16 -25.28
CA GLU A 189 0.06 10.59 -24.52
C GLU A 189 -0.97 9.46 -24.35
N GLN A 190 -1.10 8.60 -25.37
CA GLN A 190 -1.91 7.39 -25.30
C GLN A 190 -1.35 6.43 -24.25
N ALA A 191 -0.04 6.19 -24.23
CA ALA A 191 0.63 5.37 -23.22
C ALA A 191 0.43 5.92 -21.79
N LYS A 192 0.62 7.23 -21.58
CA LYS A 192 0.35 7.90 -20.30
C LYS A 192 -1.11 7.75 -19.88
N THR A 193 -2.04 7.91 -20.82
CA THR A 193 -3.48 7.74 -20.58
C THR A 193 -3.82 6.30 -20.22
N LEU A 194 -3.26 5.33 -20.94
CA LEU A 194 -3.46 3.91 -20.69
C LEU A 194 -3.00 3.56 -19.27
N ARG A 195 -1.78 3.96 -18.90
CA ARG A 195 -1.24 3.76 -17.55
C ARG A 195 -2.15 4.37 -16.49
N ARG A 196 -2.59 5.61 -16.68
CA ARG A 196 -3.51 6.27 -15.74
C ARG A 196 -4.85 5.53 -15.61
N ARG A 197 -5.41 5.03 -16.73
CA ARG A 197 -6.68 4.29 -16.73
C ARG A 197 -6.55 2.89 -16.15
N GLU A 198 -5.43 2.21 -16.38
CA GLU A 198 -5.08 0.95 -15.70
C GLU A 198 -5.10 1.15 -14.19
N VAL A 199 -4.38 2.17 -13.70
CA VAL A 199 -4.28 2.47 -12.29
C VAL A 199 -5.65 2.85 -11.68
N LEU A 200 -6.42 3.70 -12.36
CA LEU A 200 -7.78 4.04 -11.93
C LEU A 200 -8.72 2.83 -11.92
N TRP A 201 -8.59 1.92 -12.89
CA TRP A 201 -9.35 0.68 -12.92
C TRP A 201 -9.03 -0.21 -11.72
N LEU A 202 -7.74 -0.40 -11.38
CA LEU A 202 -7.33 -1.15 -10.18
C LEU A 202 -7.94 -0.54 -8.90
N CYS A 203 -7.83 0.79 -8.75
CA CYS A 203 -8.42 1.50 -7.61
C CYS A 203 -9.96 1.38 -7.60
N ALA A 204 -10.60 1.35 -8.76
CA ALA A 204 -12.04 1.18 -8.88
C ALA A 204 -12.49 -0.21 -8.48
N GLU A 205 -11.79 -1.26 -8.91
CA GLU A 205 -12.09 -2.63 -8.50
C GLU A 205 -11.95 -2.81 -6.98
N LEU A 206 -10.90 -2.24 -6.37
CA LEU A 206 -10.72 -2.25 -4.92
C LEU A 206 -11.80 -1.45 -4.18
N ALA A 207 -12.24 -0.33 -4.74
CA ALA A 207 -13.24 0.57 -4.16
C ALA A 207 -14.70 0.15 -4.41
N GLY A 208 -14.94 -0.99 -5.06
CA GLY A 208 -16.29 -1.37 -5.49
C GLY A 208 -16.92 -0.36 -6.47
N TRP A 209 -16.09 0.27 -7.30
CA TRP A 209 -16.45 1.25 -8.32
C TRP A 209 -17.14 2.52 -7.80
N ARG A 210 -16.87 2.91 -6.56
CA ARG A 210 -17.39 4.15 -5.95
C ARG A 210 -16.45 5.33 -6.25
N PRO A 211 -16.85 6.37 -7.01
CA PRO A 211 -15.93 7.41 -7.49
C PRO A 211 -15.16 8.15 -6.39
N LYS A 212 -15.80 8.47 -5.26
CA LYS A 212 -15.14 9.14 -4.13
C LYS A 212 -14.02 8.25 -3.56
N ARG A 213 -14.34 6.97 -3.32
CA ARG A 213 -13.39 6.02 -2.75
C ARG A 213 -12.26 5.68 -3.72
N THR A 214 -12.56 5.58 -5.01
CA THR A 214 -11.54 5.44 -6.05
C THR A 214 -10.59 6.63 -6.08
N ALA A 215 -11.09 7.85 -5.92
CA ALA A 215 -10.25 9.05 -5.86
C ALA A 215 -9.29 9.01 -4.66
N GLU A 216 -9.80 8.63 -3.48
CA GLU A 216 -9.01 8.47 -2.25
C GLU A 216 -7.90 7.42 -2.44
N LEU A 217 -8.23 6.24 -2.95
CA LEU A 217 -7.25 5.18 -3.22
C LEU A 217 -6.25 5.57 -4.31
N PHE A 218 -6.71 6.27 -5.35
CA PHE A 218 -5.84 6.74 -6.42
C PHE A 218 -4.81 7.76 -5.92
N ALA A 219 -5.18 8.63 -4.98
CA ALA A 219 -4.25 9.57 -4.35
C ALA A 219 -3.20 8.87 -3.46
N MET A 220 -3.47 7.64 -3.02
CA MET A 220 -2.53 6.83 -2.23
C MET A 220 -1.59 5.98 -3.09
N MET A 221 -1.64 6.10 -4.43
CA MET A 221 -0.71 5.40 -5.32
C MET A 221 0.57 6.20 -5.57
N PRO A 222 1.69 5.52 -5.89
CA PRO A 222 2.97 6.19 -6.18
C PRO A 222 2.87 7.25 -7.28
N GLU A 223 2.16 6.91 -8.36
CA GLU A 223 1.89 7.82 -9.49
C GLU A 223 0.54 8.53 -9.35
N GLY A 224 -0.07 8.44 -8.17
CA GLY A 224 -1.34 9.02 -7.82
C GLY A 224 -1.28 10.53 -7.74
N GLN A 225 -2.28 11.19 -8.29
CA GLN A 225 -2.52 12.61 -8.04
C GLN A 225 -3.92 12.78 -7.48
N GLU A 226 -4.13 13.81 -6.66
CA GLU A 226 -5.47 14.12 -6.18
C GLU A 226 -6.38 14.44 -7.36
N LEU A 227 -7.50 13.71 -7.46
CA LEU A 227 -8.49 13.93 -8.49
C LEU A 227 -9.85 14.23 -7.86
N PRO A 228 -10.52 15.30 -8.31
CA PRO A 228 -11.90 15.56 -7.92
C PRO A 228 -12.83 14.39 -8.27
N ARG A 229 -13.81 14.11 -7.40
CA ARG A 229 -14.79 13.01 -7.57
C ARG A 229 -15.45 13.00 -8.95
N ASN A 230 -15.81 14.16 -9.49
CA ASN A 230 -16.46 14.30 -10.80
C ASN A 230 -15.51 13.97 -11.97
N VAL A 231 -14.20 14.25 -11.84
CA VAL A 231 -13.19 13.85 -12.80
C VAL A 231 -13.03 12.33 -12.79
N VAL A 232 -12.93 11.73 -11.60
CA VAL A 232 -12.86 10.27 -11.45
C VAL A 232 -14.10 9.60 -12.02
N GLY A 233 -15.30 10.09 -11.72
CA GLY A 233 -16.56 9.57 -12.26
C GLY A 233 -16.54 9.47 -13.78
N ARG A 234 -16.17 10.55 -14.48
CA ARG A 234 -16.04 10.56 -15.94
C ARG A 234 -15.01 9.56 -16.47
N GLN A 235 -13.88 9.40 -15.79
CA GLN A 235 -12.87 8.40 -16.17
C GLN A 235 -13.40 6.98 -15.98
N LEU A 236 -14.13 6.71 -14.90
CA LEU A 236 -14.73 5.40 -14.65
C LEU A 236 -15.80 5.05 -15.67
N ASP A 237 -16.61 6.01 -16.11
CA ASP A 237 -17.59 5.79 -17.17
C ASP A 237 -16.91 5.43 -18.50
N ALA A 238 -15.82 6.12 -18.84
CA ALA A 238 -15.02 5.80 -20.03
C ALA A 238 -14.38 4.41 -19.94
N ILE A 239 -13.87 4.02 -18.77
CA ILE A 239 -13.32 2.67 -18.54
C ILE A 239 -14.43 1.62 -18.66
N ARG A 240 -15.62 1.83 -18.07
CA ARG A 240 -16.75 0.89 -18.19
C ARG A 240 -17.19 0.71 -19.64
N ALA A 241 -17.28 1.81 -20.39
CA ALA A 241 -17.59 1.76 -21.82
C ALA A 241 -16.59 0.86 -22.57
N ALA A 242 -15.28 1.05 -22.33
CA ALA A 242 -14.21 0.24 -22.90
C ALA A 242 -14.32 -1.25 -22.51
N LEU A 243 -14.67 -1.56 -21.27
CA LEU A 243 -14.79 -2.95 -20.80
C LEU A 243 -16.04 -3.67 -21.33
N SER A 244 -17.09 -2.93 -21.70
CA SER A 244 -18.41 -3.43 -22.11
C SER A 244 -18.59 -3.63 -23.63
N SER A 245 -17.74 -3.01 -24.46
CA SER A 245 -17.88 -2.92 -25.92
C SER A 245 -17.91 -4.26 -26.67
N LYS A 246 -17.45 -5.36 -26.06
CA LYS A 246 -17.37 -6.69 -26.71
C LYS A 246 -18.50 -7.66 -26.35
N ARG A 247 -19.50 -7.27 -25.55
CA ARG A 247 -20.67 -8.13 -25.26
C ARG A 247 -21.72 -8.16 -26.39
N ARG A 248 -21.52 -7.43 -27.49
CA ARG A 248 -22.49 -7.22 -28.57
C ARG A 248 -22.01 -7.64 -29.97
N GLN A 249 -20.93 -8.42 -30.06
CA GLN A 249 -20.52 -9.15 -31.25
C GLN A 249 -20.53 -10.64 -30.93
#